data_AF-A0AAD7GF19-F1
#
_entry.id   AF-A0AAD7GF19-F1
#
_cell.length_a   1.000
_cell.length_b   1.000
_cell.length_c   1.000
_cell.angle_alpha   90.00
_cell.angle_beta   90.00
_cell.angle_gamma   90.00
#
_symmetry.space_group_name_H-M   'P 1'
#
loop_
_entity.id
_entity.type
_entity.pdbx_description
1 polymer ?
#
loop_
_entity_poly.entity_id
_entity_poly.type
_entity_poly.pdbx_seq_one_letter_code
_entity_poly.pdbx_strand_id
1 'polypeptide(L)'
;WHPLYVEGVGLEDFEECERTFAKSNNLASITRLSSPFHRQQQIDEHFYFHDLDKQASSGNFIFQNYRQALEKISTNTQLLEDLERTLKMCAADYEKYLNDEKEYFLSRKSEPPEVAETIEYMDLLMKLREVKDESDKAKIEHQRLDYNIVNNGYTRPEIALVRRRYRSTHERLLLVEEEVCEYEEEHHITERWIPGSKNYEDALILLSERSYKLALDRLESLVVKRLFELTKLGMSGVGYKLREKISNALRTRAEAIRAALQKYNLAAGQLNPLRAHLTWTSVIETVSLAAFDLLSDTGTDI
;
A
#
# COMPACT_ATOMS: atom_id res chain seq x y z
N TRP A 1 1.12 -13.34 9.96
CA TRP A 1 1.41 -14.52 10.78
C TRP A 1 2.13 -13.99 12.00
N HIS A 2 1.46 -13.97 13.15
CA HIS A 2 1.99 -13.38 14.39
C HIS A 2 2.21 -14.51 15.40
N PRO A 3 3.35 -14.58 16.11
CA PRO A 3 3.68 -15.64 17.07
C PRO A 3 2.61 -15.92 18.13
N LEU A 4 1.89 -14.87 18.54
CA LEU A 4 0.80 -14.93 19.53
C LEU A 4 -0.36 -15.88 19.15
N TYR A 5 -0.52 -16.22 17.87
CA TYR A 5 -1.57 -17.13 17.40
C TYR A 5 -1.08 -18.56 17.16
N VAL A 6 0.12 -18.91 17.65
CA VAL A 6 0.69 -20.24 17.55
C VAL A 6 0.63 -20.91 18.91
N GLU A 7 -0.14 -22.00 18.99
CA GLU A 7 -0.26 -22.79 20.21
C GLU A 7 1.10 -23.35 20.64
N GLY A 8 1.40 -23.29 21.93
CA GLY A 8 2.63 -23.83 22.53
C GLY A 8 3.84 -22.88 22.55
N VAL A 9 3.74 -21.69 21.95
CA VAL A 9 4.83 -20.70 21.92
C VAL A 9 4.96 -19.91 23.23
N GLY A 10 3.85 -19.72 23.95
CA GLY A 10 3.84 -19.05 25.24
C GLY A 10 4.25 -17.58 25.15
N LEU A 11 5.30 -17.19 25.87
CA LEU A 11 5.81 -15.81 25.92
C LEU A 11 6.91 -15.53 24.88
N GLU A 12 7.23 -16.50 24.03
CA GLU A 12 8.29 -16.36 23.04
C GLU A 12 7.86 -15.43 21.90
N ASP A 13 8.69 -14.43 21.60
CA ASP A 13 8.47 -13.45 20.54
C ASP A 13 9.16 -13.85 19.22
N PHE A 14 10.04 -14.87 19.25
CA PHE A 14 10.89 -15.32 18.14
C PHE A 14 11.79 -14.23 17.55
N GLU A 15 12.09 -13.17 18.31
CA GLU A 15 12.92 -12.06 17.83
C GLU A 15 14.43 -12.28 18.09
N GLU A 16 14.81 -13.36 18.78
CA GLU A 16 16.21 -13.57 19.21
C GLU A 16 17.21 -13.58 18.05
N CYS A 17 16.85 -14.16 16.89
CA CYS A 17 17.70 -14.08 15.70
C CYS A 17 17.88 -12.64 15.21
N GLU A 18 16.79 -11.88 15.13
CA GLU A 18 16.84 -10.47 14.71
C GLU A 18 17.69 -9.65 15.67
N ARG A 19 17.47 -9.78 16.98
CA ARG A 19 18.25 -9.08 18.02
C ARG A 19 19.73 -9.42 17.95
N THR A 20 20.06 -10.69 17.69
CA THR A 20 21.44 -11.16 17.55
C THR A 20 22.12 -10.53 16.33
N PHE A 21 21.50 -10.60 15.16
CA PHE A 21 22.07 -9.98 13.95
C PHE A 21 22.07 -8.45 14.03
N ALA A 22 21.07 -7.84 14.66
CA ALA A 22 21.05 -6.40 14.88
C ALA A 22 22.23 -5.94 15.73
N LYS A 23 22.58 -6.67 16.80
CA LYS A 23 23.78 -6.40 17.62
C LYS A 23 25.08 -6.55 16.83
N SER A 24 25.14 -7.48 15.88
CA SER A 24 26.31 -7.66 15.02
C SER A 24 26.65 -6.44 14.17
N ASN A 25 25.69 -5.53 13.93
CA ASN A 25 25.96 -4.26 13.23
C ASN A 25 27.02 -3.40 13.94
N ASN A 26 27.21 -3.56 15.25
CA ASN A 26 28.26 -2.87 15.99
C ASN A 26 29.67 -3.23 15.49
N LEU A 27 29.85 -4.42 14.89
CA LEU A 27 31.12 -4.83 14.29
C LEU A 27 31.48 -4.01 13.05
N ALA A 28 30.51 -3.39 12.40
CA ALA A 28 30.74 -2.68 11.15
C ALA A 28 31.72 -1.51 11.30
N SER A 29 31.74 -0.82 12.45
CA SER A 29 32.67 0.29 12.69
C SER A 29 34.11 -0.20 12.88
N ILE A 30 34.29 -1.32 13.59
CA ILE A 30 35.58 -1.88 13.98
C ILE A 30 36.22 -2.64 12.80
N THR A 31 35.42 -3.38 12.03
CA THR A 31 35.91 -4.30 10.98
C THR A 31 36.09 -3.66 9.60
N ARG A 32 35.59 -2.42 9.41
CA ARG A 32 35.56 -1.75 8.09
C ARG A 32 36.94 -1.54 7.48
N LEU A 33 37.94 -1.24 8.30
CA LEU A 33 39.32 -0.98 7.86
C LEU A 33 40.31 -2.06 8.32
N SER A 34 39.82 -3.14 8.94
CA SER A 34 40.64 -4.26 9.40
C SER A 34 41.12 -5.12 8.23
N SER A 35 42.29 -5.73 8.39
CA SER A 35 42.73 -6.80 7.48
C SER A 35 41.77 -8.00 7.54
N PRO A 36 41.76 -8.89 6.52
CA PRO A 36 40.88 -10.05 6.50
C PRO A 36 40.97 -10.91 7.77
N PHE A 37 42.19 -11.12 8.27
CA PHE A 37 42.44 -11.86 9.51
C PHE A 37 41.77 -11.20 10.72
N HIS A 38 42.04 -9.91 10.97
CA HIS A 38 41.47 -9.21 12.12
C HIS A 38 39.96 -9.06 12.01
N ARG A 39 39.40 -8.96 10.79
CA ARG A 39 37.95 -8.98 10.59
C ARG A 39 37.34 -10.31 11.04
N GLN A 40 37.93 -11.43 10.62
CA GLN A 40 37.45 -12.76 11.02
C GLN A 40 37.55 -12.96 12.53
N GLN A 41 38.69 -12.59 13.11
CA GLN A 41 38.91 -12.64 14.55
C GLN A 41 37.85 -11.85 15.33
N GLN A 42 37.58 -10.60 14.94
CA GLN A 42 36.60 -9.74 15.62
C GLN A 42 35.16 -10.27 15.51
N ILE A 43 34.81 -10.89 14.38
CA ILE A 43 33.50 -11.52 14.20
C ILE A 43 33.38 -12.75 15.12
N ASP A 44 34.41 -13.59 15.15
CA ASP A 44 34.44 -14.81 15.97
C ASP A 44 34.37 -14.47 17.46
N GLU A 45 35.20 -13.54 17.93
CA GLU A 45 35.20 -13.06 19.31
C GLU A 45 33.84 -12.47 19.70
N HIS A 46 33.19 -11.71 18.81
CA HIS A 46 31.88 -11.13 19.09
C HIS A 46 30.81 -12.19 19.37
N PHE A 47 30.72 -13.21 18.52
CA PHE A 47 29.73 -14.28 18.72
C PHE A 47 30.09 -15.19 19.88
N TYR A 48 31.39 -15.42 20.13
CA TYR A 48 31.84 -16.13 21.32
C TYR A 48 31.42 -15.41 22.61
N PHE A 49 31.66 -14.10 22.72
CA PHE A 49 31.22 -13.32 23.88
C PHE A 49 29.69 -13.24 23.99
N HIS A 50 28.99 -13.14 22.86
CA HIS A 50 27.53 -13.17 22.84
C HIS A 50 26.99 -14.48 23.42
N ASP A 51 27.55 -15.62 23.03
CA ASP A 51 27.12 -16.94 23.53
C ASP A 51 27.37 -17.07 25.04
N LEU A 52 28.54 -16.64 25.52
CA LEU A 52 28.85 -16.62 26.95
C LEU A 52 27.87 -15.74 27.75
N ASP A 53 27.56 -14.54 27.25
CA ASP A 53 26.61 -13.61 27.90
C ASP A 53 25.20 -14.20 27.91
N LYS A 54 24.78 -14.85 26.82
CA LYS A 54 23.48 -15.54 26.73
C LYS A 54 23.41 -16.74 27.67
N GLN A 55 24.46 -17.54 27.75
CA GLN A 55 24.53 -18.65 28.67
C GLN A 55 24.46 -18.15 30.12
N ALA A 56 25.21 -17.11 30.47
CA ALA A 56 25.21 -16.51 31.81
C ALA A 56 23.85 -15.90 32.19
N SER A 57 23.15 -15.28 31.23
CA SER A 57 21.84 -14.65 31.44
C SER A 57 20.65 -15.61 31.33
N SER A 58 20.83 -16.81 30.77
CA SER A 58 19.76 -17.79 30.52
C SER A 58 18.93 -18.12 31.76
N GLY A 59 19.57 -18.33 32.91
CA GLY A 59 18.87 -18.64 34.16
C GLY A 59 17.95 -17.50 34.61
N ASN A 60 18.43 -16.25 34.55
CA ASN A 60 17.62 -15.08 34.86
C ASN A 60 16.48 -14.90 33.84
N PHE A 61 16.76 -15.11 32.56
CA PHE A 61 15.75 -15.03 31.50
C PHE A 61 14.60 -16.02 31.75
N ILE A 62 14.92 -17.30 32.01
CA ILE A 62 13.93 -18.33 32.31
C ILE A 62 13.13 -17.96 33.58
N PHE A 63 13.82 -17.52 34.63
CA PHE A 63 13.17 -17.14 35.88
C PHE A 63 12.20 -15.95 35.72
N GLN A 64 12.60 -14.91 34.98
CA GLN A 64 11.75 -13.75 34.72
C GLN A 64 10.54 -14.12 33.84
N ASN A 65 10.74 -14.92 32.79
CA ASN A 65 9.64 -15.39 31.95
C ASN A 65 8.65 -16.25 32.75
N TYR A 66 9.15 -17.12 33.64
CA TYR A 66 8.29 -17.91 34.51
C TYR A 66 7.46 -17.02 35.44
N ARG A 67 8.09 -16.04 36.09
CA ARG A 67 7.39 -15.09 36.96
C ARG A 67 6.34 -14.27 36.19
N GLN A 68 6.70 -13.78 35.01
CA GLN A 68 5.78 -13.03 34.15
C GLN A 68 4.60 -13.90 33.70
N ALA A 69 4.83 -15.17 33.39
CA ALA A 69 3.76 -16.10 33.03
C ALA A 69 2.79 -16.30 34.21
N LEU A 70 3.30 -16.50 35.43
CA LEU A 70 2.46 -16.62 36.63
C LEU A 70 1.64 -15.36 36.88
N GLU A 71 2.25 -14.19 36.77
CA GLU A 71 1.58 -12.91 36.96
C GLU A 71 0.50 -12.64 35.91
N LYS A 72 0.77 -12.96 34.64
CA LYS A 72 -0.22 -12.88 33.56
C LYS A 72 -1.38 -13.85 33.79
N ILE A 73 -1.11 -15.08 34.21
CA ILE A 73 -2.18 -16.04 34.54
C ILE A 73 -3.01 -15.51 35.71
N SER A 74 -2.39 -15.07 36.81
CA SER A 74 -3.15 -14.60 37.97
C SER A 74 -4.00 -13.37 37.67
N THR A 75 -3.47 -12.43 36.88
CA THR A 75 -4.15 -11.18 36.54
C THR A 75 -5.20 -11.38 35.45
N ASN A 76 -4.82 -12.00 34.33
CA ASN A 76 -5.69 -12.08 33.16
C ASN A 76 -6.80 -13.11 33.35
N THR A 77 -6.63 -14.16 34.17
CA THR A 77 -7.73 -15.10 34.42
C THR A 77 -8.92 -14.41 35.08
N GLN A 78 -8.68 -13.53 36.06
CA GLN A 78 -9.76 -12.78 36.72
C GLN A 78 -10.44 -11.80 35.76
N LEU A 79 -9.64 -11.03 35.02
CA LEU A 79 -10.15 -10.09 34.01
C LEU A 79 -10.97 -10.81 32.92
N LEU A 80 -10.50 -11.97 32.47
CA LEU A 80 -11.18 -12.76 31.46
C LEU A 80 -12.51 -13.30 31.98
N GLU A 81 -12.56 -13.82 33.21
CA GLU A 81 -13.82 -14.29 33.82
C GLU A 81 -14.87 -13.16 33.94
N ASP A 82 -14.44 -11.94 34.30
CA ASP A 82 -15.33 -10.78 34.40
C ASP A 82 -15.84 -10.34 33.02
N LEU A 83 -14.97 -10.35 32.00
CA LEU A 83 -15.34 -10.06 30.62
C LEU A 83 -16.28 -11.14 30.04
N GLU A 84 -16.02 -12.42 30.29
CA GLU A 84 -16.87 -13.54 29.88
C GLU A 84 -18.29 -13.39 30.44
N ARG A 85 -18.41 -13.02 31.72
CA ARG A 85 -19.72 -12.77 32.35
C ARG A 85 -20.43 -11.56 31.74
N THR A 86 -19.70 -10.49 31.47
CA THR A 86 -20.25 -9.24 30.95
C THR A 86 -20.71 -9.38 29.51
N LEU A 87 -19.87 -9.99 28.68
CA LEU A 87 -20.10 -10.16 27.24
C LEU A 87 -20.87 -11.45 26.92
N LYS A 88 -21.10 -12.32 27.91
CA LYS A 88 -21.75 -13.64 27.77
C LYS A 88 -21.07 -14.52 26.72
N MET A 89 -19.75 -14.56 26.81
CA MET A 89 -18.90 -15.34 25.92
C MET A 89 -18.25 -16.51 26.65
N CYS A 90 -17.71 -17.45 25.89
CA CYS A 90 -16.92 -18.56 26.39
C CYS A 90 -15.65 -18.78 25.56
N ALA A 91 -14.77 -19.67 26.03
CA ALA A 91 -13.52 -20.01 25.35
C ALA A 91 -13.67 -20.39 23.86
N ALA A 92 -14.78 -21.05 23.49
CA ALA A 92 -15.03 -21.44 22.11
C ALA A 92 -15.32 -20.23 21.19
N ASP A 93 -15.82 -19.13 21.75
CA ASP A 93 -16.08 -17.91 20.98
C ASP A 93 -14.79 -17.21 20.59
N TYR A 94 -13.70 -17.33 21.36
CA TYR A 94 -12.39 -16.74 21.02
C TYR A 94 -11.80 -17.34 19.76
N GLU A 95 -11.76 -18.66 19.69
CA GLU A 95 -11.24 -19.38 18.51
C GLU A 95 -12.12 -19.11 17.29
N LYS A 96 -13.43 -19.01 17.51
CA LYS A 96 -14.35 -18.61 16.45
C LYS A 96 -14.04 -17.20 15.96
N TYR A 97 -13.90 -16.22 16.85
CA TYR A 97 -13.58 -14.84 16.47
C TYR A 97 -12.23 -14.73 15.76
N LEU A 98 -11.24 -15.51 16.17
CA LEU A 98 -9.96 -15.57 15.48
C LEU A 98 -10.11 -16.12 14.05
N ASN A 99 -10.96 -17.12 13.84
CA ASN A 99 -11.25 -17.65 12.51
C ASN A 99 -12.08 -16.67 11.69
N ASP A 100 -13.11 -16.06 12.26
CA ASP A 100 -13.94 -15.04 11.63
C ASP A 100 -13.07 -13.83 11.22
N GLU A 101 -12.13 -13.41 12.06
CA GLU A 101 -11.17 -12.34 11.76
C GLU A 101 -10.23 -12.74 10.61
N LYS A 102 -9.68 -13.96 10.62
CA LYS A 102 -8.86 -14.49 9.52
C LYS A 102 -9.64 -14.52 8.21
N GLU A 103 -10.87 -15.02 8.23
CA GLU A 103 -11.76 -15.08 7.06
C GLU A 103 -12.08 -13.67 6.56
N TYR A 104 -12.42 -12.75 7.46
CA TYR A 104 -12.68 -11.35 7.13
C TYR A 104 -11.46 -10.67 6.48
N PHE A 105 -10.25 -10.87 7.02
CA PHE A 105 -9.05 -10.30 6.42
C PHE A 105 -8.72 -10.96 5.08
N LEU A 106 -8.95 -12.27 4.92
CA LEU A 106 -8.77 -12.95 3.64
C LEU A 106 -9.77 -12.46 2.60
N SER A 107 -11.04 -12.28 2.96
CA SER A 107 -12.05 -11.74 2.06
C SER A 107 -11.77 -10.29 1.66
N ARG A 108 -11.03 -9.55 2.49
CA ARG A 108 -10.66 -8.14 2.23
C ARG A 108 -9.33 -7.98 1.47
N LYS A 109 -8.57 -9.05 1.24
CA LYS A 109 -7.31 -8.98 0.47
C LYS A 109 -7.53 -8.71 -1.02
N SER A 110 -8.66 -9.12 -1.56
CA SER A 110 -9.03 -8.87 -2.96
C SER A 110 -10.22 -7.93 -3.00
N GLU A 111 -10.22 -7.01 -3.96
CA GLU A 111 -11.47 -6.34 -4.32
C GLU A 111 -12.48 -7.41 -4.80
N PRO A 112 -13.78 -7.24 -4.50
CA PRO A 112 -14.81 -8.15 -5.00
C PRO A 112 -14.72 -8.26 -6.54
N PRO A 113 -14.86 -9.47 -7.12
CA PRO A 113 -14.75 -9.67 -8.56
C PRO A 113 -15.67 -8.75 -9.37
N GLU A 114 -16.91 -8.56 -8.91
CA GLU A 114 -17.90 -7.67 -9.51
C GLU A 114 -17.41 -6.22 -9.67
N VAL A 115 -16.66 -5.72 -8.68
CA VAL A 115 -16.07 -4.38 -8.69
C VAL A 115 -14.95 -4.33 -9.73
N ALA A 116 -14.10 -5.36 -9.78
CA ALA A 116 -13.01 -5.44 -10.75
C ALA A 116 -13.53 -5.52 -12.20
N GLU A 117 -14.54 -6.35 -12.45
CA GLU A 117 -15.20 -6.49 -13.75
C GLU A 117 -15.86 -5.17 -14.20
N THR A 118 -16.61 -4.51 -13.31
CA THR A 118 -17.21 -3.20 -13.58
C THR A 118 -16.17 -2.16 -14.01
N ILE A 119 -14.99 -2.19 -13.40
CA ILE A 119 -13.91 -1.25 -13.68
C ILE A 119 -13.25 -1.56 -15.02
N GLU A 120 -12.95 -2.82 -15.28
CA GLU A 120 -12.36 -3.26 -16.54
C GLU A 120 -13.27 -2.90 -17.71
N TYR A 121 -14.57 -3.15 -17.57
CA TYR A 121 -15.55 -2.74 -18.57
C TYR A 121 -15.58 -1.23 -18.78
N MET A 122 -15.56 -0.44 -17.70
CA MET A 122 -15.54 1.02 -17.80
C MET A 122 -14.25 1.56 -18.45
N ASP A 123 -13.09 0.97 -18.15
CA ASP A 123 -11.82 1.32 -18.79
C ASP A 123 -11.86 1.01 -20.29
N LEU A 124 -12.43 -0.14 -20.68
CA LEU A 124 -12.67 -0.50 -22.09
C LEU A 124 -13.61 0.51 -22.78
N LEU A 125 -14.70 0.91 -22.12
CA LEU A 125 -15.64 1.92 -22.66
C LEU A 125 -15.01 3.32 -22.77
N MET A 126 -14.14 3.70 -21.84
CA MET A 126 -13.39 4.95 -21.90
C MET A 126 -12.38 4.94 -23.05
N LYS A 127 -11.62 3.84 -23.19
CA LYS A 127 -10.69 3.60 -24.32
C LYS A 127 -11.43 3.64 -25.66
N LEU A 128 -12.58 2.96 -25.75
CA LEU A 128 -13.45 2.97 -26.94
C LEU A 128 -13.84 4.41 -27.34
N ARG A 129 -14.26 5.22 -26.37
CA ARG A 129 -14.60 6.63 -26.61
C ARG A 129 -13.42 7.43 -27.14
N GLU A 130 -12.26 7.32 -26.50
CA GLU A 130 -11.06 8.05 -26.93
C GLU A 130 -10.62 7.67 -28.35
N VAL A 131 -10.65 6.38 -28.67
CA VAL A 131 -10.29 5.88 -29.99
C VAL A 131 -11.31 6.32 -31.03
N LYS A 132 -12.60 6.32 -30.70
CA LYS A 132 -13.67 6.82 -31.55
C LYS A 132 -13.54 8.31 -31.85
N ASP A 133 -13.29 9.13 -30.83
CA ASP A 133 -13.05 10.56 -31.01
C ASP A 133 -11.84 10.84 -31.91
N GLU A 134 -10.77 10.04 -31.80
CA GLU A 134 -9.60 10.16 -32.69
C GLU A 134 -9.93 9.72 -34.12
N SER A 135 -10.65 8.62 -34.28
CA SER A 135 -11.09 8.11 -35.59
C SER A 135 -12.01 9.09 -36.31
N ASP A 136 -12.97 9.69 -35.60
CA ASP A 136 -13.90 10.68 -36.14
C ASP A 136 -13.16 11.95 -36.59
N LYS A 137 -12.18 12.43 -35.81
CA LYS A 137 -11.30 13.55 -36.22
C LYS A 137 -10.52 13.20 -37.49
N ALA A 138 -9.92 12.00 -37.55
CA ALA A 138 -9.17 11.54 -38.71
C ALA A 138 -10.07 11.37 -39.96
N LYS A 139 -11.32 10.92 -39.76
CA LYS A 139 -12.33 10.80 -40.81
C LYS A 139 -12.73 12.16 -41.36
N ILE A 140 -12.98 13.16 -40.50
CA ILE A 140 -13.27 14.54 -40.93
C ILE A 140 -12.10 15.11 -41.72
N GLU A 141 -10.86 14.91 -41.25
CA GLU A 141 -9.65 15.35 -41.95
C GLU A 141 -9.52 14.67 -43.32
N HIS A 142 -9.82 13.37 -43.41
CA HIS A 142 -9.82 12.61 -44.66
C HIS A 142 -10.92 13.05 -45.63
N GLN A 143 -12.12 13.38 -45.14
CA GLN A 143 -13.22 13.92 -45.97
C GLN A 143 -12.90 15.31 -46.52
N ARG A 144 -12.14 16.13 -45.77
CA ARG A 144 -11.68 17.45 -46.21
C ARG A 144 -10.44 17.41 -47.10
N LEU A 145 -9.93 16.22 -47.42
CA LEU A 145 -8.67 16.04 -48.15
C LEU A 145 -8.70 16.71 -49.52
N ASP A 146 -9.80 16.57 -50.27
CA ASP A 146 -9.94 17.19 -51.60
C ASP A 146 -9.94 18.73 -51.52
N TYR A 147 -10.62 19.30 -50.52
CA TYR A 147 -10.58 20.74 -50.23
C TYR A 147 -9.17 21.21 -49.86
N ASN A 148 -8.46 20.46 -49.02
CA ASN A 148 -7.12 20.79 -48.56
C ASN A 148 -6.06 20.67 -49.67
N ILE A 149 -6.24 19.74 -50.62
CA ILE A 149 -5.39 19.62 -51.81
C ILE A 149 -5.50 20.87 -52.69
N VAL A 150 -6.72 21.37 -52.89
CA VAL A 150 -6.98 22.51 -53.79
C VAL A 150 -6.66 23.86 -53.12
N ASN A 151 -7.08 24.06 -51.87
CA ASN A 151 -7.02 25.37 -51.22
C ASN A 151 -5.80 25.56 -50.29
N ASN A 152 -5.28 24.47 -49.70
CA ASN A 152 -4.18 24.53 -48.74
C ASN A 152 -2.86 23.96 -49.31
N GLY A 153 -2.87 23.51 -50.57
CA GLY A 153 -1.66 23.10 -51.29
C GLY A 153 -0.98 21.84 -50.74
N TYR A 154 -1.75 20.89 -50.19
CA TYR A 154 -1.20 19.68 -49.57
C TYR A 154 -0.28 18.91 -50.54
N THR A 155 0.90 18.57 -50.05
CA THR A 155 1.92 17.81 -50.77
C THR A 155 1.62 16.30 -50.73
N ARG A 156 2.23 15.54 -51.65
CA ARG A 156 2.11 14.06 -51.69
C ARG A 156 2.35 13.35 -50.35
N PRO A 157 3.39 13.69 -49.53
CA PRO A 157 3.59 13.04 -48.23
C PRO A 157 2.48 13.38 -47.21
N GLU A 158 1.95 14.61 -47.23
CA GLU A 158 0.86 15.02 -46.33
C GLU A 158 -0.44 14.29 -46.67
N ILE A 159 -0.74 14.12 -47.96
CA ILE A 159 -1.87 13.31 -48.43
C ILE A 159 -1.73 11.85 -47.98
N ALA A 160 -0.53 11.27 -48.11
CA ALA A 160 -0.26 9.91 -47.67
C ALA A 160 -0.40 9.76 -46.15
N LEU A 161 0.03 10.76 -45.38
CA LEU A 161 -0.09 10.78 -43.92
C LEU A 161 -1.55 10.77 -43.46
N VAL A 162 -2.41 11.64 -44.02
CA VAL A 162 -3.83 11.70 -43.67
C VAL A 162 -4.54 10.38 -43.99
N ARG A 163 -4.29 9.81 -45.18
CA ARG A 163 -4.85 8.50 -45.57
C ARG A 163 -4.40 7.38 -44.65
N ARG A 164 -3.10 7.37 -44.29
CA ARG A 164 -2.54 6.39 -43.34
C ARG A 164 -3.18 6.54 -41.97
N ARG A 165 -3.30 7.76 -41.45
CA ARG A 165 -3.89 8.04 -40.14
C ARG A 165 -5.36 7.64 -40.07
N TYR A 166 -6.14 7.94 -41.11
CA TYR A 166 -7.52 7.48 -41.22
C TYR A 166 -7.62 5.96 -41.16
N ARG A 167 -6.80 5.25 -41.95
CA ARG A 167 -6.79 3.79 -41.95
C ARG A 167 -6.39 3.21 -40.58
N SER A 168 -5.27 3.67 -40.01
CA SER A 168 -4.75 3.12 -38.76
C SER A 168 -5.67 3.39 -37.57
N THR A 169 -6.31 4.56 -37.52
CA THR A 169 -7.27 4.89 -36.45
C THR A 169 -8.58 4.14 -36.61
N HIS A 170 -9.02 3.87 -37.84
CA HIS A 170 -10.18 3.02 -38.11
C HIS A 170 -9.93 1.54 -37.77
N GLU A 171 -8.75 1.00 -38.14
CA GLU A 171 -8.35 -0.35 -37.73
C GLU A 171 -8.29 -0.48 -36.21
N ARG A 172 -7.69 0.51 -35.52
CA ARG A 172 -7.65 0.54 -34.05
C ARG A 172 -9.04 0.64 -33.43
N LEU A 173 -9.96 1.37 -34.05
CA LEU A 173 -11.37 1.42 -33.62
C LEU A 173 -11.95 0.01 -33.69
N LEU A 174 -11.97 -0.61 -34.87
CA LEU A 174 -12.51 -1.97 -35.03
C LEU A 174 -11.98 -2.98 -34.00
N LEU A 175 -10.69 -2.95 -33.69
CA LEU A 175 -10.08 -3.82 -32.68
C LEU A 175 -10.63 -3.58 -31.26
N VAL A 176 -10.80 -2.31 -30.86
CA VAL A 176 -11.35 -1.99 -29.53
C VAL A 176 -12.85 -2.24 -29.48
N GLU A 177 -13.57 -1.99 -30.57
CA GLU A 177 -14.97 -2.38 -30.70
C GLU A 177 -15.16 -3.90 -30.54
N GLU A 178 -14.29 -4.70 -31.15
CA GLU A 178 -14.29 -6.17 -31.02
C GLU A 178 -13.98 -6.59 -29.58
N GLU A 179 -12.94 -6.03 -28.96
CA GLU A 179 -12.57 -6.26 -27.55
C GLU A 179 -13.74 -5.97 -26.59
N VAL A 180 -14.48 -4.87 -26.83
CA VAL A 180 -15.66 -4.51 -26.02
C VAL A 180 -16.81 -5.50 -26.26
N CYS A 181 -17.04 -5.94 -27.50
CA CYS A 181 -18.08 -6.92 -27.81
C CYS A 181 -17.79 -8.28 -27.17
N GLU A 182 -16.54 -8.77 -27.25
CA GLU A 182 -16.11 -10.02 -26.61
C GLU A 182 -16.34 -9.95 -25.09
N TYR A 183 -15.99 -8.82 -24.46
CA TYR A 183 -16.24 -8.59 -23.05
C TYR A 183 -17.75 -8.58 -22.71
N GLU A 184 -18.56 -7.92 -23.53
CA GLU A 184 -20.02 -7.87 -23.34
C GLU A 184 -20.65 -9.28 -23.45
N GLU A 185 -20.14 -10.13 -24.34
CA GLU A 185 -20.58 -11.52 -24.50
C GLU A 185 -20.17 -12.39 -23.30
N GLU A 186 -18.92 -12.29 -22.85
CA GLU A 186 -18.38 -13.05 -21.71
C GLU A 186 -19.10 -12.71 -20.39
N HIS A 187 -19.38 -11.43 -20.15
CA HIS A 187 -20.03 -10.96 -18.93
C HIS A 187 -21.56 -10.84 -19.04
N HIS A 188 -22.16 -11.35 -20.13
CA HIS A 188 -23.60 -11.37 -20.37
C HIS A 188 -24.27 -9.97 -20.28
N ILE A 189 -23.60 -8.94 -20.78
CA ILE A 189 -24.09 -7.57 -20.79
C ILE A 189 -25.02 -7.39 -22.00
N THR A 190 -26.33 -7.27 -21.74
CA THR A 190 -27.34 -7.20 -22.80
C THR A 190 -27.38 -5.85 -23.53
N GLU A 191 -27.07 -4.77 -22.83
CA GLU A 191 -27.07 -3.41 -23.36
C GLU A 191 -25.78 -2.70 -22.97
N ARG A 192 -25.07 -2.17 -23.98
CA ARG A 192 -23.85 -1.40 -23.77
C ARG A 192 -24.10 -0.21 -22.87
N TRP A 193 -23.20 0.02 -21.91
CA TRP A 193 -23.32 1.16 -21.00
C TRP A 193 -22.93 2.46 -21.72
N ILE A 194 -23.89 3.37 -21.83
CA ILE A 194 -23.76 4.66 -22.50
C ILE A 194 -23.86 5.76 -21.43
N PRO A 195 -23.21 6.93 -21.58
CA PRO A 195 -23.44 8.06 -20.68
C PRO A 195 -24.92 8.38 -20.53
N GLY A 196 -25.36 8.50 -19.27
CA GLY A 196 -26.77 8.71 -18.92
C GLY A 196 -27.59 7.43 -18.75
N SER A 197 -27.02 6.25 -19.04
CA SER A 197 -27.60 4.99 -18.58
C SER A 197 -27.30 4.78 -17.09
N LYS A 198 -28.24 4.17 -16.37
CA LYS A 198 -28.11 3.95 -14.93
C LYS A 198 -26.86 3.15 -14.57
N ASN A 199 -26.58 2.08 -15.31
CA ASN A 199 -25.40 1.22 -15.06
C ASN A 199 -24.09 2.00 -15.24
N TYR A 200 -24.02 2.90 -16.24
CA TYR A 200 -22.87 3.74 -16.46
C TYR A 200 -22.66 4.75 -15.32
N GLU A 201 -23.74 5.37 -14.84
CA GLU A 201 -23.69 6.30 -13.71
C GLU A 201 -23.31 5.61 -12.40
N ASP A 202 -23.89 4.45 -12.10
CA ASP A 202 -23.58 3.65 -10.93
C ASP A 202 -22.10 3.20 -10.95
N ALA A 203 -21.59 2.78 -12.12
CA ALA A 203 -20.20 2.41 -12.30
C ALA A 203 -19.22 3.60 -12.14
N LEU A 204 -19.61 4.80 -12.59
CA LEU A 204 -18.83 6.02 -12.35
C LEU A 204 -18.73 6.36 -10.86
N ILE A 205 -19.82 6.21 -10.11
CA ILE A 205 -19.82 6.41 -8.65
C ILE A 205 -18.82 5.43 -8.01
N LEU A 206 -18.92 4.15 -8.35
CA LEU A 206 -18.02 3.10 -7.85
C LEU A 206 -16.54 3.38 -8.18
N LEU A 207 -16.24 3.83 -9.41
CA LEU A 207 -14.90 4.25 -9.82
C LEU A 207 -14.38 5.43 -9.00
N SER A 208 -15.22 6.45 -8.77
CA SER A 208 -14.85 7.61 -7.98
C SER A 208 -14.55 7.25 -6.52
N GLU A 209 -15.35 6.36 -5.93
CA GLU A 209 -15.13 5.85 -4.57
C GLU A 209 -13.85 5.04 -4.46
N ARG A 210 -13.57 4.17 -5.43
CA ARG A 210 -12.33 3.40 -5.46
C ARG A 210 -11.11 4.31 -5.63
N SER A 211 -11.17 5.25 -6.58
CA SER A 211 -10.10 6.23 -6.81
C SER A 211 -9.77 6.98 -5.52
N TYR A 212 -10.80 7.41 -4.78
CA TYR A 212 -10.65 8.02 -3.47
C TYR A 212 -10.00 7.09 -2.44
N LYS A 213 -10.47 5.84 -2.30
CA LYS A 213 -9.89 4.86 -1.36
C LYS A 213 -8.42 4.58 -1.66
N LEU A 214 -8.07 4.32 -2.92
CA LEU A 214 -6.69 4.09 -3.34
C LEU A 214 -5.80 5.31 -3.12
N ALA A 215 -6.32 6.52 -3.36
CA ALA A 215 -5.59 7.76 -3.08
C ALA A 215 -5.36 7.96 -1.57
N LEU A 216 -6.35 7.62 -0.74
CA LEU A 216 -6.25 7.66 0.71
C LEU A 216 -5.23 6.64 1.24
N ASP A 217 -5.34 5.37 0.86
CA ASP A 217 -4.41 4.31 1.27
C ASP A 217 -2.97 4.64 0.84
N ARG A 218 -2.82 5.24 -0.34
CA ARG A 218 -1.51 5.69 -0.82
C ARG A 218 -0.97 6.83 0.03
N LEU A 219 -1.81 7.80 0.39
CA LEU A 219 -1.40 8.92 1.25
C LEU A 219 -1.01 8.40 2.64
N GLU A 220 -1.83 7.57 3.26
CA GLU A 220 -1.62 6.98 4.57
C GLU A 220 -0.32 6.17 4.61
N SER A 221 -0.12 5.25 3.66
CA SER A 221 1.10 4.44 3.62
C SER A 221 2.38 5.28 3.44
N LEU A 222 2.33 6.42 2.75
CA LEU A 222 3.47 7.32 2.62
C LEU A 222 3.73 8.11 3.91
N VAL A 223 2.66 8.53 4.59
CA VAL A 223 2.71 9.19 5.90
C VAL A 223 3.32 8.26 6.95
N VAL A 224 2.86 7.01 7.04
CA VAL A 224 3.40 5.99 7.95
C VAL A 224 4.86 5.70 7.65
N LYS A 225 5.26 5.55 6.38
CA LYS A 225 6.67 5.37 6.03
C LYS A 225 7.54 6.57 6.41
N ARG A 226 7.01 7.80 6.31
CA ARG A 226 7.72 9.01 6.74
C ARG A 226 7.92 9.03 8.25
N LEU A 227 6.93 8.59 9.02
CA LEU A 227 7.06 8.44 10.48
C LEU A 227 8.23 7.51 10.84
N PHE A 228 8.27 6.31 10.26
CA PHE A 228 9.38 5.37 10.49
C PHE A 228 10.75 5.92 10.10
N GLU A 229 10.84 6.71 9.02
CA GLU A 229 12.09 7.37 8.62
C GLU A 229 12.53 8.44 9.64
N LEU A 230 11.59 9.22 10.18
CA LEU A 230 11.87 10.21 11.22
C LEU A 230 12.33 9.54 12.52
N THR A 231 11.63 8.49 12.96
CA THR A 231 12.03 7.69 14.12
C THR A 231 13.44 7.15 13.93
N LYS A 232 13.75 6.63 12.74
CA LYS A 232 15.09 6.12 12.42
C LYS A 232 16.16 7.21 12.41
N LEU A 233 15.84 8.43 12.01
CA LEU A 233 16.77 9.55 12.07
C LEU A 233 17.12 9.95 13.51
N GLY A 234 16.16 9.81 14.43
CA GLY A 234 16.33 10.14 15.86
C GLY A 234 17.15 9.13 16.67
N MET A 235 17.38 7.92 16.15
CA MET A 235 18.11 6.86 16.87
C MET A 235 19.63 7.16 16.99
N SER A 236 20.20 6.90 18.16
CA SER A 236 21.65 6.88 18.38
C SER A 236 22.32 5.73 17.61
N GLY A 237 23.55 5.91 17.14
CA GLY A 237 24.29 4.87 16.40
C GLY A 237 24.10 4.88 14.87
N VAL A 238 23.26 5.77 14.34
CA VAL A 238 23.11 5.95 12.89
C VAL A 238 24.32 6.70 12.34
N GLY A 239 25.21 5.99 11.63
CA GLY A 239 26.40 6.58 11.00
C GLY A 239 26.08 7.64 9.94
N TYR A 240 27.02 8.55 9.69
CA TYR A 240 26.83 9.72 8.81
C TYR A 240 26.18 9.39 7.45
N LYS A 241 26.72 8.38 6.74
CA LYS A 241 26.19 7.97 5.42
C LYS A 241 24.75 7.45 5.50
N LEU A 242 24.36 6.82 6.60
CA LEU A 242 23.00 6.33 6.80
C LEU A 242 22.05 7.50 7.11
N ARG A 243 22.48 8.48 7.92
CA ARG A 243 21.72 9.72 8.14
C ARG A 243 21.48 10.49 6.84
N GLU A 244 22.51 10.61 5.99
CA GLU A 244 22.41 11.25 4.69
C GLU A 244 21.38 10.55 3.79
N LYS A 245 21.40 9.20 3.74
CA LYS A 245 20.38 8.43 3.02
C LYS A 245 18.97 8.64 3.56
N ILE A 246 18.80 8.66 4.88
CA ILE A 246 17.49 8.90 5.52
C ILE A 246 17.01 10.32 5.20
N SER A 247 17.89 11.33 5.27
CA SER A 247 17.56 12.72 4.93
C SER A 247 17.11 12.85 3.46
N ASN A 248 17.81 12.19 2.54
CA ASN A 248 17.42 12.16 1.13
C ASN A 248 16.07 11.45 0.94
N ALA A 249 15.85 10.32 1.62
CA ALA A 249 14.59 9.59 1.58
C ALA A 249 13.42 10.46 2.11
N LEU A 250 13.61 11.19 3.21
CA LEU A 250 12.62 12.10 3.78
C LEU A 250 12.22 13.24 2.82
N ARG A 251 13.18 13.75 2.04
CA ARG A 251 12.90 14.77 1.01
C ARG A 251 12.07 14.17 -0.13
N THR A 252 12.51 13.06 -0.69
CA THR A 252 11.77 12.35 -1.75
C THR A 252 10.38 11.95 -1.28
N ARG A 253 10.24 11.51 -0.03
CA ARG A 253 8.95 11.14 0.55
C ARG A 253 8.05 12.34 0.78
N ALA A 254 8.60 13.51 1.10
CA ALA A 254 7.81 14.74 1.20
C ALA A 254 7.15 15.09 -0.15
N GLU A 255 7.91 14.99 -1.24
CA GLU A 255 7.39 15.22 -2.60
C GLU A 255 6.33 14.18 -2.97
N ALA A 256 6.57 12.90 -2.66
CA ALA A 256 5.59 11.84 -2.88
C ALA A 256 4.29 12.06 -2.09
N ILE A 257 4.35 12.51 -0.83
CA ILE A 257 3.17 12.83 -0.03
C ILE A 257 2.43 14.02 -0.64
N ARG A 258 3.12 15.06 -1.11
CA ARG A 258 2.45 16.19 -1.80
C ARG A 258 1.69 15.74 -3.04
N ALA A 259 2.30 14.88 -3.87
CA ALA A 259 1.64 14.34 -5.04
C ALA A 259 0.44 13.44 -4.68
N ALA A 260 0.58 12.60 -3.65
CA ALA A 260 -0.52 11.77 -3.15
C ALA A 260 -1.66 12.60 -2.56
N LEU A 261 -1.33 13.68 -1.84
CA LEU A 261 -2.30 14.62 -1.29
C LEU A 261 -3.11 15.33 -2.38
N GLN A 262 -2.45 15.75 -3.47
CA GLN A 262 -3.14 16.31 -4.63
C GLN A 262 -4.12 15.31 -5.24
N LYS A 263 -3.69 14.05 -5.43
CA LYS A 263 -4.57 12.98 -5.95
C LYS A 263 -5.75 12.71 -5.01
N TYR A 264 -5.50 12.66 -3.70
CA TYR A 264 -6.54 12.51 -2.69
C TYR A 264 -7.57 13.65 -2.79
N ASN A 265 -7.12 14.90 -2.81
CA ASN A 265 -8.01 16.06 -2.86
C ASN A 265 -8.81 16.13 -4.16
N LEU A 266 -8.23 15.74 -5.29
CA LEU A 266 -8.94 15.62 -6.57
C LEU A 266 -10.04 14.55 -6.49
N ALA A 267 -9.73 13.35 -5.99
CA ALA A 267 -10.71 12.27 -5.85
C ALA A 267 -11.80 12.60 -4.81
N ALA A 268 -11.41 13.23 -3.69
CA ALA A 268 -12.32 13.69 -2.64
C ALA A 268 -13.37 14.69 -3.16
N GLY A 269 -12.98 15.54 -4.11
CA GLY A 269 -13.86 16.51 -4.76
C GLY A 269 -14.79 15.91 -5.83
N GLN A 270 -14.57 14.67 -6.25
CA GLN A 270 -15.42 13.97 -7.21
C GLN A 270 -16.55 13.16 -6.54
N LEU A 271 -16.51 13.01 -5.22
CA LEU A 271 -17.50 12.24 -4.47
C LEU A 271 -18.75 13.05 -4.11
N ASN A 272 -19.86 12.33 -3.95
CA ASN A 272 -21.11 12.87 -3.41
C ASN A 272 -21.56 12.02 -2.20
N PRO A 273 -21.51 12.53 -0.95
CA PRO A 273 -21.12 13.89 -0.57
C PRO A 273 -19.61 14.15 -0.70
N LEU A 274 -19.26 15.42 -0.93
CA LEU A 274 -17.88 15.89 -1.00
C LEU A 274 -17.13 15.54 0.29
N ARG A 275 -15.90 15.03 0.16
CA ARG A 275 -15.03 14.72 1.31
C ARG A 275 -14.16 15.93 1.69
N ALA A 276 -13.68 15.93 2.93
CA ALA A 276 -12.86 17.02 3.44
C ALA A 276 -11.54 17.13 2.68
N HIS A 277 -11.17 18.34 2.29
CA HIS A 277 -9.89 18.62 1.65
C HIS A 277 -8.78 18.66 2.71
N LEU A 278 -7.72 17.88 2.51
CA LEU A 278 -6.58 17.85 3.41
C LEU A 278 -5.50 18.83 2.96
N THR A 279 -4.91 19.55 3.91
CA THR A 279 -3.78 20.46 3.64
C THR A 279 -2.46 19.81 4.01
N TRP A 280 -1.37 20.31 3.45
CA TRP A 280 -0.04 19.84 3.82
C TRP A 280 0.25 20.06 5.31
N THR A 281 -0.26 21.14 5.89
CA THR A 281 -0.10 21.45 7.32
C THR A 281 -0.82 20.42 8.18
N SER A 282 -2.08 20.08 7.85
CA SER A 282 -2.82 19.07 8.62
C SER A 282 -2.13 17.70 8.57
N VAL A 283 -1.56 17.32 7.41
CA VAL A 283 -0.83 16.05 7.26
C VAL A 283 0.50 16.06 8.02
N ILE A 284 1.21 17.20 8.09
CA ILE A 284 2.42 17.28 8.91
C ILE A 284 2.08 17.29 10.39
N GLU A 285 1.04 18.00 10.80
CA GLU A 285 0.62 18.06 12.21
C GLU A 285 0.24 16.67 12.71
N THR A 286 -0.49 15.87 11.92
CA THR A 286 -0.78 14.48 12.28
C THR A 286 0.47 13.61 12.32
N VAL A 287 1.43 13.80 11.40
CA VAL A 287 2.73 13.12 11.47
C VAL A 287 3.50 13.53 12.72
N SER A 288 3.51 14.80 13.08
CA SER A 288 4.18 15.27 14.28
C SER A 288 3.54 14.68 15.52
N LEU A 289 2.22 14.75 15.65
CA LEU A 289 1.46 14.18 16.77
C LEU A 289 1.63 12.66 16.85
N ALA A 290 1.47 11.92 15.75
CA ALA A 290 1.65 10.47 15.73
C ALA A 290 3.10 10.03 15.97
N ALA A 291 4.11 10.83 15.58
CA ALA A 291 5.50 10.57 15.94
C ALA A 291 5.75 10.72 17.45
N PHE A 292 4.96 11.55 18.14
CA PHE A 292 4.96 11.64 19.60
C PHE A 292 4.13 10.51 20.24
N ASP A 293 3.00 10.11 19.65
CA ASP A 293 2.16 9.03 20.19
C ASP A 293 2.81 7.64 20.05
N LEU A 294 3.55 7.39 18.94
CA LEU A 294 4.36 6.17 18.80
C LEU A 294 5.53 6.12 19.81
N LEU A 295 5.84 7.26 20.47
CA LEU A 295 6.78 7.33 21.58
C LEU A 295 6.09 7.30 22.95
N SER A 296 4.75 7.44 23.03
CA SER A 296 3.99 7.30 24.28
C SER A 296 3.47 5.88 24.53
N ASP A 297 3.22 5.07 23.50
CA ASP A 297 2.73 3.70 23.67
C ASP A 297 3.83 2.64 23.86
N THR A 298 4.71 2.91 24.82
CA THR A 298 5.37 1.83 25.59
C THR A 298 5.05 1.90 27.08
N GLY A 299 3.98 2.61 27.46
CA GLY A 299 3.41 2.46 28.78
C GLY A 299 2.30 3.47 29.07
N THR A 300 1.05 3.09 28.77
CA THR A 300 -0.07 3.04 29.73
C THR A 300 -1.33 2.58 29.02
N ASP A 301 -1.76 1.34 29.30
CA ASP A 301 -3.14 0.91 29.13
C ASP A 301 -4.07 1.75 30.03
N ILE A 302 -5.08 2.39 29.43
CA ILE A 302 -6.46 2.48 29.96
C ILE A 302 -7.41 2.38 28.76
#